data_AF-A0A1N7JJ58-F1
#
_entry.id   AF-A0A1N7JJ58-F1
#
_cell.length_a   1.000
_cell.length_b   1.000
_cell.length_c   1.000
_cell.angle_alpha   90.00
_cell.angle_beta   90.00
_cell.angle_gamma   90.00
#
_symmetry.space_group_name_H-M   'P 1'
#
loop_
_entity.id
_entity.type
_entity.pdbx_description
1 polymer ?
#
loop_
_entity_poly.entity_id
_entity_poly.type
_entity_poly.pdbx_seq_one_letter_code
_entity_poly.pdbx_strand_id
1 'polypeptide(L)'
;MSKRVTNLALKISLSVVIALVVMFLVIKAMAIVKLNNVKQEVLEKNHEINSVEEVNSLGQWGEQHSGYVLEVKKDSSTLFRVWANEEGEIKDEEIISSN
;
A
#
# COMPACT_ATOMS: atom_id res chain seq x y z
N MET A 1 35.30 -20.70 24.84
CA MET A 1 34.93 -19.39 24.25
C MET A 1 34.77 -18.37 25.38
N SER A 2 35.42 -17.20 25.33
CA SER A 2 35.41 -16.26 26.47
C SER A 2 34.09 -15.49 26.55
N LYS A 3 33.60 -15.20 27.76
CA LYS A 3 32.34 -14.44 28.00
C LYS A 3 32.30 -13.09 27.26
N ARG A 4 33.46 -12.49 26.96
CA ARG A 4 33.57 -11.24 26.20
C ARG A 4 33.19 -11.42 24.73
N VAL A 5 33.62 -12.52 24.11
CA VAL A 5 33.33 -12.84 22.71
C VAL A 5 31.85 -13.19 22.51
N THR A 6 31.25 -13.96 23.43
CA THR A 6 29.82 -14.27 23.38
C THR A 6 28.94 -13.03 23.54
N ASN A 7 29.30 -12.12 24.46
CA ASN A 7 28.56 -10.88 24.68
C ASN A 7 28.68 -9.91 23.49
N LEU A 8 29.84 -9.86 22.84
CA LEU A 8 30.04 -9.05 21.64
C LEU A 8 29.20 -9.61 20.47
N ALA A 9 29.26 -10.91 20.24
CA ALA A 9 28.48 -11.58 19.19
C ALA A 9 26.97 -11.37 19.38
N LEU A 10 26.47 -11.44 20.62
CA LEU A 10 25.06 -11.23 20.94
C LEU A 10 24.61 -9.78 20.72
N LYS A 11 25.47 -8.78 20.99
CA LYS A 11 25.16 -7.38 20.68
C LYS A 11 25.10 -7.13 19.17
N ILE A 12 26.03 -7.72 18.42
CA ILE A 12 26.07 -7.62 16.96
C ILE A 12 24.82 -8.27 16.37
N SER A 13 24.48 -9.50 16.76
CA SER A 13 23.27 -10.16 16.26
C SER A 13 22.00 -9.37 16.59
N LEU A 14 21.90 -8.83 17.81
CA LEU A 14 20.78 -7.97 18.19
C LEU A 14 20.70 -6.70 17.34
N SER A 15 21.82 -6.03 17.07
CA SER A 15 21.85 -4.84 16.22
C SER A 15 21.41 -5.13 14.78
N VAL A 16 21.80 -6.29 14.22
CA VAL A 16 21.37 -6.72 12.89
C VAL A 16 19.86 -6.97 12.85
N VAL A 17 19.31 -7.65 13.86
CA VAL A 17 17.85 -7.88 13.95
C VAL A 17 17.10 -6.56 14.04
N ILE A 18 17.56 -5.62 14.86
CA ILE A 18 16.93 -4.29 14.98
C ILE A 18 16.98 -3.56 13.63
N ALA A 19 18.12 -3.57 12.94
CA ALA A 19 18.26 -2.94 11.63
C ALA A 19 17.27 -3.52 10.60
N LEU A 20 17.10 -4.85 10.57
CA LEU A 20 16.13 -5.51 9.69
C LEU A 20 14.68 -5.12 10.01
N VAL A 21 14.33 -5.03 11.29
CA VAL A 21 12.99 -4.59 11.72
C VAL A 21 12.74 -3.15 11.29
N VAL A 22 13.69 -2.24 11.51
CA VAL A 22 13.57 -0.84 11.09
C VAL A 22 13.41 -0.75 9.57
N MET A 23 14.23 -1.48 8.80
CA MET A 23 14.13 -1.51 7.35
C MET A 23 12.75 -2.01 6.88
N PHE A 24 12.22 -3.07 7.49
CA PHE A 24 10.88 -3.57 7.18
C PHE A 24 9.78 -2.53 7.47
N LEU A 25 9.87 -1.82 8.60
CA LEU A 25 8.91 -0.77 8.96
C LEU A 25 8.96 0.40 7.98
N VAL A 26 10.15 0.82 7.55
CA VAL A 26 10.33 1.90 6.56
C VAL A 26 9.69 1.52 5.23
N ILE A 27 9.92 0.30 4.76
CA ILE A 27 9.29 -0.24 3.55
C ILE A 27 7.76 -0.22 3.64
N LYS A 28 7.20 -0.68 4.76
CA LYS A 28 5.75 -0.66 5.00
C LYS A 28 5.20 0.77 5.03
N ALA A 29 5.90 1.69 5.68
CA ALA A 29 5.50 3.10 5.73
C ALA A 29 5.48 3.73 4.33
N MET A 30 6.49 3.48 3.49
CA MET A 30 6.52 3.96 2.11
C MET A 30 5.35 3.40 1.28
N ALA A 31 5.03 2.12 1.43
CA ALA A 31 3.89 1.52 0.75
C ALA A 31 2.56 2.16 1.16
N ILE A 32 2.36 2.41 2.46
CA ILE A 32 1.15 3.09 2.97
C ILE A 32 1.03 4.51 2.41
N VAL A 33 2.13 5.27 2.41
CA VAL A 33 2.14 6.63 1.84
C VAL A 33 1.75 6.60 0.36
N LYS A 34 2.31 5.65 -0.42
CA LYS A 34 1.99 5.54 -1.84
C LYS A 34 0.51 5.21 -2.07
N LEU A 35 -0.06 4.27 -1.32
CA LEU A 35 -1.48 3.91 -1.42
C LEU A 35 -2.40 5.08 -1.03
N ASN A 36 -2.04 5.84 0.00
CA ASN A 36 -2.80 7.02 0.41
C ASN A 36 -2.78 8.12 -0.65
N ASN A 37 -1.63 8.35 -1.31
CA ASN A 37 -1.54 9.30 -2.40
C ASN A 37 -2.46 8.91 -3.56
N VAL A 38 -2.46 7.64 -3.98
CA VAL A 38 -3.36 7.16 -5.05
C VAL A 38 -4.83 7.34 -4.65
N LYS A 39 -5.19 7.03 -3.40
CA LYS A 39 -6.54 7.27 -2.89
C LYS A 39 -6.94 8.74 -3.00
N GLN A 40 -6.04 9.67 -2.68
CA GLN A 40 -6.30 11.10 -2.81
C GLN A 40 -6.46 11.51 -4.28
N GLU A 41 -5.54 11.10 -5.16
CA GLU A 41 -5.58 11.41 -6.59
C GLU A 41 -6.88 10.90 -7.25
N VAL A 42 -7.32 9.68 -6.90
CA VAL A 42 -8.60 9.13 -7.40
C VAL A 42 -9.78 9.98 -6.94
N LEU A 43 -9.83 10.40 -5.67
CA LEU A 43 -10.91 11.24 -5.14
C LEU A 43 -10.90 12.65 -5.73
N GLU A 44 -9.73 13.23 -5.95
CA GLU A 44 -9.59 14.60 -6.49
C GLU A 44 -9.95 14.68 -7.98
N LYS A 45 -9.66 13.63 -8.76
CA LYS A 45 -9.91 13.63 -10.22
C LYS A 45 -11.28 13.12 -10.61
N ASN A 46 -11.90 12.27 -9.79
CA ASN A 46 -13.17 11.60 -10.13
C ASN A 46 -14.24 12.03 -9.13
N HIS A 47 -14.87 13.18 -9.39
CA HIS A 47 -15.84 13.81 -8.49
C HIS A 47 -17.11 12.97 -8.26
N GLU A 48 -17.37 11.98 -9.11
CA GLU A 48 -18.44 11.01 -8.93
C GLU A 48 -18.16 10.00 -7.82
N ILE A 49 -16.93 9.89 -7.32
CA ILE A 49 -16.58 9.00 -6.21
C ILE A 49 -16.73 9.74 -4.89
N ASN A 50 -17.63 9.26 -4.03
CA ASN A 50 -17.87 9.81 -2.70
C ASN A 50 -16.85 9.30 -1.66
N SER A 51 -16.47 8.02 -1.75
CA SER A 51 -15.52 7.41 -0.82
C SER A 51 -14.75 6.26 -1.46
N VAL A 52 -13.53 6.06 -0.96
CA VAL A 52 -12.69 4.89 -1.22
C VAL A 52 -12.66 4.06 0.06
N GLU A 53 -13.22 2.85 -0.01
CA GLU A 53 -13.32 1.91 1.11
C GLU A 53 -12.01 1.11 1.26
N GLU A 54 -11.47 0.62 0.14
CA GLU A 54 -10.24 -0.18 0.12
C GLU A 54 -9.34 0.22 -1.04
N VAL A 55 -8.02 0.10 -0.86
CA VAL A 55 -7.00 0.32 -1.89
C VAL A 55 -5.91 -0.73 -1.78
N ASN A 56 -5.64 -1.39 -2.89
CA ASN A 56 -4.62 -2.42 -3.03
C ASN A 56 -3.73 -2.11 -4.25
N SER A 57 -2.44 -2.37 -4.13
CA SER A 57 -1.52 -2.27 -5.26
C SER A 57 -1.55 -3.55 -6.09
N LEU A 58 -1.66 -3.40 -7.41
CA LEU A 58 -1.37 -4.46 -8.38
C LEU A 58 0.10 -4.41 -8.72
N GLY A 59 0.82 -5.43 -8.29
CA GLY A 59 2.20 -5.62 -8.67
C GLY A 59 3.00 -6.38 -7.63
N GLN A 60 3.98 -7.13 -8.09
CA GLN A 60 4.99 -7.72 -7.22
C GLN A 60 6.14 -6.73 -6.96
N TRP A 61 6.96 -7.03 -5.95
CA TRP A 61 8.18 -6.30 -5.67
C TRP A 61 9.05 -6.18 -6.93
N GLY A 62 9.26 -4.95 -7.41
CA GLY A 62 10.14 -4.66 -8.54
C GLY A 62 9.46 -4.50 -9.91
N GLU A 63 8.13 -4.60 -10.00
CA GLU A 63 7.42 -4.33 -11.25
C GLU A 63 7.27 -2.82 -11.49
N GLN A 64 7.56 -2.41 -12.74
CA GLN A 64 7.56 -1.01 -13.17
C GLN A 64 6.15 -0.48 -13.52
N HIS A 65 5.15 -1.36 -13.55
CA HIS A 65 3.75 -1.02 -13.77
C HIS A 65 2.97 -1.28 -12.48
N SER A 66 2.91 -0.31 -11.56
CA SER A 66 1.97 -0.40 -10.44
C SER A 66 0.62 0.15 -10.85
N GLY A 67 -0.27 -0.75 -11.27
CA GLY A 67 -1.70 -0.48 -11.23
C GLY A 67 -2.19 -0.53 -9.78
N TYR A 68 -3.36 0.03 -9.53
CA TYR A 68 -4.03 -0.01 -8.23
C TYR A 68 -5.45 -0.49 -8.42
N VAL A 69 -5.92 -1.32 -7.50
CA VAL A 69 -7.34 -1.66 -7.38
C VAL A 69 -7.89 -0.90 -6.19
N LEU A 70 -8.97 -0.16 -6.41
CA LEU A 70 -9.68 0.53 -5.36
C LEU A 70 -11.11 0.03 -5.32
N GLU A 71 -11.66 -0.14 -4.13
CA GLU A 71 -13.09 -0.33 -3.94
C GLU A 71 -13.70 1.01 -3.52
N VAL A 72 -14.60 1.53 -4.34
CA VAL A 72 -15.10 2.91 -4.27
C VAL A 72 -16.61 2.95 -4.31
N LYS A 73 -17.20 3.95 -3.63
CA LYS A 73 -18.63 4.23 -3.69
C LYS A 73 -18.87 5.49 -4.48
N LYS A 74 -19.62 5.37 -5.58
CA LYS A 74 -20.10 6.52 -6.36
C LYS A 74 -21.43 7.07 -5.85
N ASP A 75 -22.21 6.23 -5.17
CA ASP A 75 -23.48 6.56 -4.54
C ASP A 75 -23.60 5.84 -3.17
N SER A 76 -24.78 5.87 -2.55
CA SER A 76 -25.01 5.25 -1.23
C SER A 76 -25.19 3.73 -1.25
N SER A 77 -25.39 3.12 -2.42
CA SER A 77 -25.88 1.74 -2.59
C SER A 77 -24.96 0.85 -3.42
N THR A 78 -24.05 1.43 -4.20
CA THR A 78 -23.28 0.74 -5.23
C THR A 78 -21.79 0.85 -4.92
N LEU A 79 -21.18 -0.31 -4.75
CA LEU A 79 -19.75 -0.46 -4.58
C LEU A 79 -19.14 -0.90 -5.91
N PHE A 80 -18.17 -0.12 -6.38
CA PHE A 80 -17.42 -0.37 -7.60
C PHE A 80 -16.01 -0.80 -7.23
N ARG A 81 -15.45 -1.72 -8.01
CA ARG A 81 -14.01 -1.92 -8.06
C ARG A 81 -13.48 -1.19 -9.28
N VAL A 82 -12.50 -0.32 -9.07
CA VAL A 82 -11.87 0.46 -10.13
C VAL A 82 -10.39 0.13 -10.22
N TRP A 83 -9.87 0.10 -11.43
CA TRP A 83 -8.44 -0.04 -11.71
C TRP A 83 -7.88 1.31 -12.08
N ALA A 84 -6.92 1.82 -11.30
CA ALA A 84 -6.32 3.13 -11.53
C ALA A 84 -4.78 3.07 -11.62
N ASN A 85 -4.17 4.11 -12.20
CA ASN A 85 -2.72 4.32 -12.13
C ASN A 85 -2.32 5.16 -10.90
N GLU A 86 -1.02 5.46 -10.77
CA GLU A 86 -0.48 6.28 -9.68
C GLU A 86 -1.06 7.69 -9.66
N GLU A 87 -1.43 8.20 -10.83
CA GLU A 87 -2.02 9.52 -11.03
C GLU A 87 -3.54 9.53 -10.82
N GLY A 88 -4.16 8.44 -10.37
CA GLY A 88 -5.59 8.38 -10.09
C GLY A 88 -6.51 8.37 -11.33
N GLU A 89 -5.96 8.12 -12.52
CA GLU A 89 -6.74 7.88 -13.73
C GLU A 89 -7.32 6.47 -13.71
N ILE A 90 -8.65 6.38 -13.78
CA ILE A 90 -9.36 5.11 -13.87
C ILE A 90 -9.22 4.54 -15.28
N LYS A 91 -8.76 3.30 -15.39
CA LYS A 91 -8.60 2.55 -16.64
C LYS A 91 -9.78 1.61 -16.90
N ASP A 92 -10.37 1.08 -15.84
CA ASP A 92 -11.51 0.18 -15.93
C ASP A 92 -12.31 0.21 -14.61
N GLU A 93 -13.57 -0.24 -14.67
CA GLU A 93 -14.45 -0.34 -13.51
C GLU A 93 -15.45 -1.50 -13.61
N GLU A 94 -15.69 -2.16 -12.49
CA GLU A 94 -16.72 -3.20 -12.36
C GLU A 94 -17.61 -2.93 -11.13
N ILE A 95 -18.90 -3.26 -11.23
CA ILE A 95 -19.79 -3.25 -10.07
C ILE A 95 -19.53 -4.52 -9.27
N ILE A 96 -19.14 -4.39 -8.01
CA ILE A 96 -18.93 -5.53 -7.11
C ILE A 96 -20.11 -5.77 -6.16
N SER A 97 -20.92 -4.75 -5.91
CA SER A 97 -22.18 -4.88 -5.17
C SER A 97 -23.14 -3.73 -5.48
N SER A 98 -24.42 -4.04 -5.57
CA SER A 98 -25.52 -3.07 -5.67
C SER A 98 -26.61 -3.53 -4.71
N ASN A 99 -26.94 -2.69 -3.73
CA ASN A 99 -27.94 -2.99 -2.71
C ASN A 99 -29.29 -2.35 -3.03
#